data_AF-A0A1I6XMG2-F1
#
_entry.id   AF-A0A1I6XMG2-F1
#
_cell.length_a   1.000
_cell.length_b   1.000
_cell.length_c   1.000
_cell.angle_alpha   90.00
_cell.angle_beta   90.00
_cell.angle_gamma   90.00
#
_symmetry.space_group_name_H-M   'P 1'
#
loop_
_entity.id
_entity.type
_entity.pdbx_description
1 polymer ?
#
loop_
_entity_poly.entity_id
_entity_poly.type
_entity_poly.pdbx_seq_one_letter_code
_entity_poly.pdbx_strand_id
1 'polypeptide(L)'
;MKLIGGAILFVGIFLSFASQREHGEFTEHVDCNQDSCYGYYQGPEFIKGDDIAHQFSNTMSAKVGDQLKKLYKEKNYVKVDFNSLKMSTVGMGSGKVTYKLTIPFIKVSDSCAARTSFDHSGGWNHAPALSARKKQLQKALLPGENLDISPLTKTPEGLQEYWIQWRNKTTQAACAIQKK
;
A
#
# COMPACT_ATOMS: atom_id res chain seq x y z
N MET A 1 1.81 -63.13 26.48
CA MET A 1 0.68 -62.29 26.93
C MET A 1 0.98 -60.87 26.46
N LYS A 2 0.43 -60.46 25.29
CA LYS A 2 -0.57 -59.36 25.12
C LYS A 2 -0.22 -58.12 25.98
N LEU A 3 -0.04 -56.89 25.48
CA LEU A 3 -0.85 -56.06 24.57
C LEU A 3 0.03 -54.90 24.01
N ILE A 4 -0.12 -54.48 22.74
CA ILE A 4 -0.73 -53.19 22.25
C ILE A 4 -0.04 -51.94 22.85
N GLY A 5 0.55 -51.00 22.11
CA GLY A 5 0.24 -50.40 20.82
C GLY A 5 0.16 -48.88 21.03
N GLY A 6 0.59 -48.06 20.06
CA GLY A 6 0.36 -46.62 20.11
C GLY A 6 1.45 -45.79 19.43
N ALA A 7 1.42 -45.71 18.10
CA ALA A 7 2.08 -44.63 17.38
C ALA A 7 1.27 -43.35 17.59
N ILE A 8 1.85 -42.34 18.24
CA ILE A 8 1.23 -41.02 18.38
C ILE A 8 1.73 -40.15 17.23
N LEU A 9 0.89 -40.03 16.20
CA LEU A 9 1.06 -39.08 15.11
C LEU A 9 0.50 -37.72 15.58
N PHE A 10 1.37 -36.79 16.00
CA PHE A 10 0.96 -35.40 16.22
C PHE A 10 0.85 -34.69 14.88
N VAL A 11 -0.38 -34.59 14.38
CA VAL A 11 -0.75 -33.70 13.27
C VAL A 11 -0.58 -32.26 13.77
N GLY A 12 0.47 -31.59 13.30
CA GLY A 12 0.66 -30.16 13.52
C GLY A 12 -0.43 -29.38 12.78
N ILE A 13 -1.46 -28.95 13.51
CA ILE A 13 -2.45 -27.99 13.00
C ILE A 13 -1.72 -26.64 12.94
N PHE A 14 -1.26 -26.28 11.75
CA PHE A 14 -0.90 -24.89 11.43
C PHE A 14 -2.19 -24.07 11.42
N LEU A 15 -2.56 -23.53 12.58
CA LEU A 15 -3.44 -22.37 12.66
C LEU A 15 -2.69 -21.20 12.01
N SER A 16 -2.89 -21.00 10.71
CA SER A 16 -2.60 -19.72 10.08
C SER A 16 -3.52 -18.69 10.72
N PHE A 17 -3.02 -18.03 11.77
CA PHE A 17 -3.64 -16.84 12.31
C PHE A 17 -3.59 -15.75 11.23
N ALA A 18 -4.69 -15.59 10.51
CA ALA A 18 -5.00 -14.30 9.90
C ALA A 18 -5.13 -13.30 11.06
N SER A 19 -4.16 -12.39 11.17
CA SER A 19 -4.15 -11.33 12.19
C SER A 19 -5.28 -10.34 11.86
N GLN A 20 -6.46 -10.58 12.42
CA GLN A 20 -7.52 -9.57 12.51
C GLN A 20 -7.30 -8.82 13.82
N ARG A 21 -6.84 -7.56 13.75
CA ARG A 21 -6.81 -6.66 14.90
C ARG A 21 -8.18 -6.02 15.04
N GLU A 22 -9.06 -6.60 15.85
CA GLU A 22 -10.26 -5.91 16.31
C GLU A 22 -9.88 -4.89 17.39
N HIS A 23 -9.56 -3.65 16.96
CA HIS A 23 -9.75 -2.50 17.83
C HIS A 23 -11.20 -2.07 17.63
N GLY A 24 -12.08 -2.36 18.61
CA GLY A 24 -13.53 -2.16 18.55
C GLY A 24 -14.03 -0.70 18.44
N GLU A 25 -13.31 0.17 17.73
CA GLU A 25 -13.62 1.59 17.56
C GLU A 25 -13.70 2.03 16.08
N PHE A 26 -13.25 1.21 15.11
CA PHE A 26 -13.35 1.55 13.69
C PHE A 26 -13.44 0.35 12.76
N THR A 27 -13.95 0.61 11.55
CA THR A 27 -13.95 -0.33 10.43
C THR A 27 -12.86 0.06 9.46
N GLU A 28 -11.95 -0.87 9.16
CA GLU A 28 -10.96 -0.72 8.10
C GLU A 28 -11.04 -1.94 7.17
N HIS A 29 -11.07 -1.68 5.87
CA HIS A 29 -11.10 -2.70 4.85
C HIS A 29 -10.19 -2.30 3.69
N VAL A 30 -9.32 -3.22 3.30
CA VAL A 30 -8.48 -3.09 2.11
C VAL A 30 -8.60 -4.36 1.28
N ASP A 31 -8.97 -4.20 0.01
CA ASP A 31 -9.06 -5.28 -0.96
C ASP A 31 -8.24 -4.92 -2.20
N CYS A 32 -7.53 -5.90 -2.76
CA CYS A 32 -6.65 -5.72 -3.89
C CYS A 32 -6.82 -6.87 -4.87
N ASN A 33 -7.00 -6.55 -6.15
CA ASN A 33 -7.10 -7.51 -7.23
C ASN A 33 -6.11 -7.18 -8.36
N GLN A 34 -6.34 -7.72 -9.55
CA GLN A 34 -5.43 -7.52 -10.69
C GLN A 34 -5.51 -6.11 -11.29
N ASP A 35 -6.60 -5.39 -11.04
CA ASP A 35 -6.93 -4.14 -11.71
C ASP A 35 -6.89 -2.93 -10.75
N SER A 36 -6.98 -3.14 -9.45
CA SER A 36 -6.93 -2.05 -8.47
C SER A 36 -6.71 -2.53 -7.03
N CYS A 37 -6.43 -1.57 -6.14
CA CYS A 37 -6.69 -1.70 -4.71
C CYS A 37 -7.75 -0.70 -4.27
N TYR A 38 -8.68 -1.17 -3.45
CA TYR A 38 -9.71 -0.38 -2.79
C TYR A 38 -9.45 -0.34 -1.29
N GLY A 39 -9.66 0.83 -0.71
CA GLY A 39 -9.56 1.07 0.72
C GLY A 39 -10.80 1.79 1.26
N TYR A 40 -11.27 1.33 2.42
CA TYR A 40 -12.30 1.96 3.23
C TYR A 40 -11.86 2.04 4.68
N TYR A 41 -12.00 3.21 5.28
CA TYR A 41 -11.87 3.44 6.71
C TYR A 41 -13.10 4.20 7.21
N GLN A 42 -13.65 3.79 8.34
CA GLN A 42 -14.68 4.52 9.06
C GLN A 42 -14.44 4.41 10.56
N GLY A 43 -14.14 5.51 11.23
CA GLY A 43 -13.70 5.49 12.61
C GLY A 43 -13.38 6.85 13.20
N PRO A 44 -12.81 6.89 14.41
CA PRO A 44 -12.33 8.11 15.01
C PRO A 44 -11.14 8.65 14.22
N GLU A 45 -11.02 9.96 14.15
CA GLU A 45 -9.87 10.59 13.53
C GLU A 45 -8.58 10.33 14.32
N PHE A 46 -8.69 10.47 15.65
CA PHE A 46 -7.61 10.27 16.59
C PHE A 46 -7.97 9.21 17.64
N ILE A 47 -7.02 8.35 17.98
CA ILE A 47 -7.10 7.47 19.15
C ILE A 47 -5.90 7.78 20.04
N LYS A 48 -6.15 8.25 21.27
CA LYS A 48 -5.09 8.62 22.23
C LYS A 48 -4.07 9.63 21.69
N GLY A 49 -4.49 10.50 20.77
CA GLY A 49 -3.64 11.53 20.14
C GLY A 49 -2.93 11.07 18.86
N ASP A 50 -2.99 9.79 18.51
CA ASP A 50 -2.47 9.28 17.24
C ASP A 50 -3.50 9.50 16.12
N ASP A 51 -3.06 10.07 15.00
CA ASP A 51 -3.87 10.30 13.79
C ASP A 51 -4.11 8.98 13.05
N ILE A 52 -5.12 8.22 13.48
CA ILE A 52 -5.43 6.89 12.94
C ILE A 52 -6.01 7.00 11.54
N ALA A 53 -6.86 8.01 11.29
CA ALA A 53 -7.47 8.20 9.99
C ALA A 53 -6.42 8.52 8.89
N HIS A 54 -5.40 9.33 9.19
CA HIS A 54 -4.30 9.59 8.25
C HIS A 54 -3.37 8.38 8.10
N GLN A 55 -3.16 7.59 9.16
CA GLN A 55 -2.39 6.34 9.06
C GLN A 55 -2.98 5.35 8.04
N PHE A 56 -4.26 5.49 7.67
CA PHE A 56 -4.86 4.71 6.60
C PHE A 56 -4.12 4.82 5.26
N SER A 57 -3.57 6.00 4.90
CA SER A 57 -2.75 6.18 3.68
C SER A 57 -1.47 5.32 3.73
N ASN A 58 -0.89 5.10 4.92
CA ASN A 58 0.25 4.20 5.11
C ASN A 58 -0.15 2.74 4.87
N THR A 59 -1.28 2.30 5.43
CA THR A 59 -1.81 0.96 5.22
C THR A 59 -2.06 0.70 3.75
N MET A 60 -2.73 1.62 3.06
CA MET A 60 -2.98 1.52 1.62
C MET A 60 -1.68 1.46 0.82
N SER A 61 -0.69 2.28 1.16
CA SER A 61 0.59 2.28 0.47
C SER A 61 1.32 0.94 0.56
N ALA A 62 1.35 0.35 1.76
CA ALA A 62 1.94 -0.97 1.97
C ALA A 62 1.21 -2.05 1.15
N LYS A 63 -0.13 -2.07 1.20
CA LYS A 63 -0.96 -3.07 0.50
C LYS A 63 -0.83 -2.97 -1.02
N VAL A 64 -0.83 -1.76 -1.58
CA VAL A 64 -0.60 -1.55 -3.01
C VAL A 64 0.81 -2.01 -3.41
N GLY A 65 1.83 -1.64 -2.63
CA GLY A 65 3.22 -2.05 -2.90
C GLY A 65 3.38 -3.57 -2.91
N ASP A 66 2.73 -4.28 -1.99
CA ASP A 66 2.74 -5.74 -1.94
C ASP A 66 1.98 -6.36 -3.12
N GLN A 67 0.82 -5.80 -3.48
CA GLN A 67 0.05 -6.27 -4.64
C GLN A 67 0.82 -6.09 -5.95
N LEU A 68 1.48 -4.94 -6.17
CA LEU A 68 2.30 -4.70 -7.34
C LEU A 68 3.45 -5.72 -7.46
N LYS A 69 4.11 -6.07 -6.35
CA LYS A 69 5.14 -7.12 -6.33
C LYS A 69 4.57 -8.50 -6.61
N LYS A 70 3.38 -8.82 -6.07
CA LYS A 70 2.70 -10.08 -6.33
C LYS A 70 2.39 -10.23 -7.82
N LEU A 71 1.72 -9.25 -8.42
CA LEU A 71 1.36 -9.24 -9.85
C LEU A 71 2.61 -9.36 -10.73
N TYR A 72 3.69 -8.65 -10.38
CA TYR A 72 4.97 -8.76 -11.08
C TYR A 72 5.55 -10.19 -11.06
N LYS A 73 5.52 -10.88 -9.92
CA LYS A 73 5.99 -12.28 -9.79
C LYS A 73 5.12 -13.24 -10.61
N GLU A 74 3.83 -12.95 -10.72
CA GLU A 74 2.86 -13.69 -11.53
C GLU A 74 2.96 -13.34 -13.03
N LYS A 75 3.93 -12.50 -13.43
CA LYS A 75 4.10 -11.98 -14.80
C LYS A 75 2.92 -11.15 -15.31
N ASN A 76 2.07 -10.65 -14.41
CA ASN A 76 1.08 -9.63 -14.72
C ASN A 76 1.69 -8.25 -14.48
N TYR A 77 2.24 -7.67 -15.54
CA TYR A 77 2.97 -6.42 -15.44
C TYR A 77 2.04 -5.23 -15.46
N VAL A 78 2.02 -4.50 -14.34
CA VAL A 78 1.19 -3.32 -14.15
C VAL A 78 1.96 -2.16 -13.52
N LYS A 79 1.37 -0.98 -13.59
CA LYS A 79 1.73 0.20 -12.78
C LYS A 79 0.45 0.90 -12.33
N VAL A 80 0.54 1.75 -11.32
CA VAL A 80 -0.60 2.56 -10.86
C VAL A 80 -0.99 3.59 -11.90
N ASP A 81 -2.29 3.73 -12.15
CA ASP A 81 -2.85 4.81 -12.94
C ASP A 81 -3.22 6.00 -12.04
N PHE A 82 -2.31 6.95 -11.94
CA PHE A 82 -2.51 8.16 -11.13
C PHE A 82 -3.66 9.04 -11.64
N ASN A 83 -4.00 8.99 -12.93
CA ASN A 83 -5.05 9.84 -13.49
C ASN A 83 -6.45 9.36 -13.08
N SER A 84 -6.59 8.07 -12.77
CA SER A 84 -7.86 7.45 -12.37
C SER A 84 -7.94 7.19 -10.86
N LEU A 85 -6.95 7.62 -10.08
CA LEU A 85 -6.95 7.52 -8.62
C LEU A 85 -8.09 8.34 -8.03
N LYS A 86 -8.83 7.74 -7.07
CA LYS A 86 -9.95 8.41 -6.39
C LYS A 86 -9.73 8.41 -4.90
N MET A 87 -9.84 9.59 -4.29
CA MET A 87 -9.63 9.81 -2.87
C MET A 87 -10.74 10.71 -2.33
N SER A 88 -11.38 10.31 -1.24
CA SER A 88 -12.41 11.13 -0.59
C SER A 88 -12.41 10.91 0.91
N THR A 89 -12.54 11.99 1.66
CA THR A 89 -12.84 11.98 3.08
C THR A 89 -14.22 12.57 3.31
N VAL A 90 -14.84 12.17 4.42
CA VAL A 90 -16.04 12.79 4.99
C VAL A 90 -15.82 12.89 6.50
N GLY A 91 -15.92 14.10 7.05
CA GLY A 91 -15.86 14.34 8.49
C GLY A 91 -14.45 14.47 9.07
N MET A 92 -13.42 14.62 8.25
CA MET A 92 -12.07 14.94 8.74
C MET A 92 -12.06 16.33 9.39
N GLY A 93 -11.42 16.46 10.55
CA GLY A 93 -11.52 17.59 11.47
C GLY A 93 -12.72 17.56 12.42
N SER A 94 -13.62 16.56 12.32
CA SER A 94 -14.80 16.44 13.20
C SER A 94 -14.66 15.37 14.29
N GLY A 95 -13.58 14.59 14.27
CA GLY A 95 -13.35 13.49 15.21
C GLY A 95 -13.88 12.13 14.74
N LYS A 96 -14.71 12.06 13.69
CA LYS A 96 -15.06 10.81 12.98
C LYS A 96 -14.90 10.97 11.47
N VAL A 97 -14.20 10.04 10.86
CA VAL A 97 -13.83 10.10 9.44
C VAL A 97 -14.37 8.89 8.71
N THR A 98 -14.95 9.11 7.54
CA THR A 98 -15.04 8.10 6.48
C THR A 98 -14.01 8.43 5.41
N TYR A 99 -13.05 7.54 5.18
CA TYR A 99 -12.00 7.72 4.17
C TYR A 99 -12.10 6.57 3.15
N LYS A 100 -12.27 6.92 1.88
CA LYS A 100 -12.28 5.99 0.74
C LYS A 100 -11.14 6.30 -0.20
N LEU A 101 -10.47 5.26 -0.67
CA LEU A 101 -9.38 5.35 -1.62
C LEU A 101 -9.52 4.24 -2.68
N THR A 102 -9.31 4.58 -3.94
CA THR A 102 -9.25 3.61 -5.04
C THR A 102 -8.00 3.91 -5.87
N ILE A 103 -7.12 2.93 -5.95
CA ILE A 103 -5.85 3.00 -6.68
C ILE A 103 -5.91 2.00 -7.83
N PRO A 104 -6.27 2.44 -9.04
CA PRO A 104 -6.34 1.57 -10.20
C PRO A 104 -4.95 1.27 -10.77
N PHE A 105 -4.87 0.15 -11.48
CA PHE A 105 -3.70 -0.32 -12.18
C PHE A 105 -3.94 -0.32 -13.69
N ILE A 106 -2.87 -0.09 -14.45
CA ILE A 106 -2.85 -0.25 -15.90
C ILE A 106 -1.78 -1.25 -16.30
N LYS A 107 -2.13 -2.10 -17.26
CA LYS A 107 -1.19 -3.08 -17.84
C LYS A 107 -0.11 -2.37 -18.64
N VAL A 108 1.07 -2.97 -18.66
CA VAL A 108 2.22 -2.50 -19.44
C VAL A 108 2.83 -3.65 -20.25
N SER A 109 3.64 -3.30 -21.25
CA SER A 109 4.17 -4.24 -22.24
C SER A 109 5.11 -5.30 -21.67
N ASP A 110 5.87 -4.96 -20.63
CA ASP A 110 6.96 -5.80 -20.14
C ASP A 110 7.28 -5.53 -18.66
N SER A 111 8.15 -6.39 -18.10
CA SER A 111 8.57 -6.33 -16.71
C SER A 111 9.28 -5.03 -16.33
N CYS A 112 10.03 -4.41 -17.25
CA CYS A 112 10.75 -3.19 -16.95
C CYS A 112 9.86 -1.95 -17.10
N ALA A 113 8.77 -2.02 -17.86
CA ALA A 113 7.74 -0.99 -17.84
C ALA A 113 6.89 -0.99 -16.55
N ALA A 114 6.87 -2.10 -15.79
CA ALA A 114 6.08 -2.25 -14.57
C ALA A 114 6.64 -1.43 -13.39
N ARG A 115 5.82 -1.27 -12.35
CA ARG A 115 6.21 -0.71 -11.05
C ARG A 115 5.94 -1.72 -9.95
N THR A 116 6.87 -1.84 -9.01
CA THR A 116 6.84 -2.86 -7.93
C THR A 116 7.01 -2.24 -6.55
N SER A 117 6.95 -0.92 -6.47
CA SER A 117 6.98 -0.20 -5.21
C SER A 117 6.06 1.00 -5.29
N PHE A 118 5.45 1.28 -4.15
CA PHE A 118 4.43 2.30 -4.00
C PHE A 118 4.51 2.89 -2.61
N ASP A 119 4.27 4.19 -2.50
CA ASP A 119 4.31 4.97 -1.27
C ASP A 119 3.48 6.23 -1.43
N HIS A 120 3.42 7.03 -0.37
CA HIS A 120 2.79 8.34 -0.39
C HIS A 120 3.65 9.39 0.32
N SER A 121 3.24 10.65 0.15
CA SER A 121 3.67 11.77 0.96
C SER A 121 2.47 12.68 1.15
N GLY A 122 1.87 12.60 2.32
CA GLY A 122 0.68 13.36 2.66
C GLY A 122 0.82 14.32 3.84
N GLY A 123 -0.30 14.94 4.14
CA GLY A 123 -0.52 15.79 5.30
C GLY A 123 -1.97 16.22 5.39
N TRP A 124 -2.43 16.47 6.61
CA TRP A 124 -3.73 17.09 6.87
C TRP A 124 -3.50 18.48 7.44
N ASN A 125 -4.11 19.51 6.83
CA ASN A 125 -3.93 20.92 7.20
C ASN A 125 -2.49 21.45 7.20
N HIS A 126 -1.55 20.73 6.60
CA HIS A 126 -0.20 21.20 6.32
C HIS A 126 0.27 20.74 4.94
N ALA A 127 1.27 21.42 4.37
CA ALA A 127 1.87 21.01 3.12
C ALA A 127 2.59 19.65 3.28
N PRO A 128 2.45 18.71 2.32
CA PRO A 128 3.20 17.45 2.36
C PRO A 128 4.71 17.65 2.26
N ALA A 129 5.47 16.87 3.03
CA ALA A 129 6.94 16.91 3.04
C ALA A 129 7.59 16.17 1.86
N LEU A 130 7.09 16.39 0.63
CA LEU A 130 7.45 15.61 -0.56
C LEU A 130 8.96 15.56 -0.83
N SER A 131 9.67 16.68 -0.70
CA SER A 131 11.13 16.73 -0.92
C SER A 131 11.90 15.81 0.03
N ALA A 132 11.52 15.79 1.31
CA ALA A 132 12.12 14.89 2.30
C ALA A 132 11.78 13.43 1.97
N ARG A 133 10.53 13.14 1.62
CA ARG A 133 10.11 11.78 1.25
C ARG A 133 10.86 11.27 0.01
N LYS A 134 11.02 12.09 -1.03
CA LYS A 134 11.80 11.75 -2.22
C LYS A 134 13.23 11.33 -1.86
N LYS A 135 13.90 12.05 -0.95
CA LYS A 135 15.26 11.72 -0.47
C LYS A 135 15.30 10.39 0.28
N GLN A 136 14.31 10.10 1.12
CA GLN A 136 14.22 8.81 1.83
C GLN A 136 14.07 7.65 0.84
N LEU A 137 13.22 7.81 -0.17
CA LEU A 137 12.92 6.78 -1.13
C LEU A 137 14.08 6.47 -2.08
N GLN A 138 15.00 7.41 -2.34
CA GLN A 138 16.16 7.21 -3.24
C GLN A 138 16.91 5.90 -3.01
N LYS A 139 17.05 5.47 -1.76
CA LYS A 139 17.76 4.24 -1.40
C LYS A 139 17.10 2.96 -1.93
N ALA A 140 15.83 3.01 -2.29
CA ALA A 140 15.05 1.88 -2.81
C ALA A 140 14.95 1.84 -4.35
N LEU A 141 15.40 2.91 -5.03
CA LEU A 141 15.32 3.02 -6.48
C LEU A 141 16.38 2.16 -7.15
N LEU A 142 15.98 1.58 -8.28
CA LEU A 142 16.89 1.02 -9.25
C LEU A 142 17.92 2.10 -9.71
N PRO A 143 19.20 1.76 -9.96
CA PRO A 143 20.18 2.75 -10.39
C PRO A 143 19.74 3.49 -11.67
N GLY A 144 19.79 4.83 -11.63
CA GLY A 144 19.38 5.69 -12.76
C GLY A 144 17.87 5.92 -12.88
N GLU A 145 17.07 5.38 -11.97
CA GLU A 145 15.62 5.55 -11.94
C GLU A 145 15.19 6.90 -11.34
N ASN A 146 14.00 7.35 -11.69
CA ASN A 146 13.32 8.46 -11.03
C ASN A 146 12.02 7.98 -10.35
N LEU A 147 11.57 8.73 -9.35
CA LEU A 147 10.25 8.51 -8.76
C LEU A 147 9.17 9.02 -9.71
N ASP A 148 8.16 8.19 -9.99
CA ASP A 148 6.93 8.63 -10.63
C ASP A 148 5.98 9.12 -9.53
N ILE A 149 5.54 10.37 -9.62
CA ILE A 149 4.76 11.04 -8.57
C ILE A 149 3.45 11.54 -9.18
N SER A 150 2.33 11.29 -8.52
CA SER A 150 1.03 11.79 -8.93
C SER A 150 0.95 13.32 -8.83
N PRO A 151 -0.03 13.96 -9.49
CA PRO A 151 -0.50 15.27 -9.05
C PRO A 151 -0.93 15.24 -7.57
N LEU A 152 -0.92 16.40 -6.92
CA LEU A 152 -1.39 16.54 -5.55
C LEU A 152 -2.90 16.29 -5.49
N THR A 153 -3.30 15.24 -4.79
CA THR A 153 -4.72 14.95 -4.53
C THR A 153 -5.15 15.69 -3.28
N LYS A 154 -6.32 16.32 -3.30
CA LYS A 154 -6.87 17.05 -2.16
C LYS A 154 -8.31 16.66 -1.89
N THR A 155 -8.68 16.55 -0.62
CA THR A 155 -10.08 16.48 -0.21
C THR A 155 -10.58 17.85 0.25
N PRO A 156 -11.91 18.10 0.25
CA PRO A 156 -12.47 19.34 0.78
C PRO A 156 -12.08 19.65 2.23
N GLU A 157 -11.84 18.62 3.05
CA GLU A 157 -11.46 18.76 4.45
C GLU A 157 -9.95 18.96 4.70
N GLY A 158 -9.17 19.14 3.64
CA GLY A 158 -7.77 19.55 3.76
C GLY A 158 -6.74 18.40 3.83
N LEU A 159 -7.16 17.15 3.60
CA LEU A 159 -6.21 16.06 3.36
C LEU A 159 -5.53 16.30 2.00
N GLN A 160 -4.21 16.16 1.98
CA GLN A 160 -3.38 16.38 0.81
C GLN A 160 -2.45 15.18 0.64
N GLU A 161 -2.45 14.55 -0.53
CA GLU A 161 -1.67 13.33 -0.78
C GLU A 161 -0.97 13.37 -2.13
N TYR A 162 0.35 13.13 -2.12
CA TYR A 162 1.10 12.67 -3.28
C TYR A 162 1.24 11.16 -3.23
N TRP A 163 0.94 10.48 -4.33
CA TRP A 163 1.17 9.04 -4.49
C TRP A 163 2.41 8.82 -5.35
N ILE A 164 3.22 7.85 -4.97
CA ILE A 164 4.58 7.68 -5.50
C ILE A 164 4.77 6.23 -5.89
N GLN A 165 5.25 5.96 -7.10
CA GLN A 165 5.61 4.62 -7.55
C GLN A 165 6.99 4.61 -8.21
N TRP A 166 7.68 3.47 -8.17
CA TRP A 166 8.99 3.32 -8.79
C TRP A 166 9.36 1.86 -9.05
N ARG A 167 10.46 1.67 -9.80
CA ARG A 167 11.09 0.36 -9.94
C ARG A 167 11.95 0.05 -8.73
N ASN A 168 11.64 -1.04 -8.04
CA ASN A 168 12.39 -1.47 -6.87
C ASN A 168 13.74 -2.07 -7.28
N LYS A 169 14.84 -1.60 -6.68
CA LYS A 169 16.19 -2.08 -7.00
C LYS A 169 16.41 -3.58 -6.82
N THR A 170 15.70 -4.19 -5.88
CA THR A 170 15.83 -5.62 -5.59
C THR A 170 14.91 -6.44 -6.49
N THR A 171 13.65 -6.04 -6.61
CA THR A 171 12.64 -6.82 -7.37
C THR A 171 12.87 -6.74 -8.87
N GLN A 172 13.34 -5.59 -9.37
CA GLN A 172 13.54 -5.32 -10.79
C GLN A 172 15.02 -5.11 -11.13
N ALA A 173 15.94 -5.76 -10.42
CA ALA A 173 17.39 -5.61 -10.62
C ALA A 173 17.83 -5.85 -12.09
N ALA A 174 17.19 -6.80 -12.77
CA ALA A 174 17.45 -7.11 -14.19
C ALA A 174 17.09 -5.96 -15.15
N CYS A 175 16.30 -4.98 -14.71
CA CYS A 175 15.94 -3.80 -15.50
C CYS A 175 16.95 -2.65 -15.38
N ALA A 176 18.01 -2.81 -14.57
CA ALA A 176 19.03 -1.78 -14.44
C ALA A 176 19.66 -1.50 -15.80
N ILE A 177 19.70 -0.22 -16.19
CA ILE A 177 20.46 0.18 -17.38
C ILE A 177 21.92 -0.12 -17.07
N GLN A 178 22.50 -1.05 -17.83
CA GLN A 178 23.94 -1.30 -17.82
C GLN A 178 24.60 0.01 -18.27
N LYS A 179 25.27 0.71 -17.34
CA LYS A 179 26.18 1.80 -17.73
C LYS A 179 27.31 1.14 -18.51
N LYS A 180 27.32 1.34 -19.83
CA LYS A 180 28.50 1.09 -20.66
C LYS A 180 29.63 1.99 -20.21
#